data_AF-D1C6C5-F1
#
_entry.id   AF-D1C6C5-F1
#
_cell.length_a   1.000
_cell.length_b   1.000
_cell.length_c   1.000
_cell.angle_alpha   90.00
_cell.angle_beta   90.00
_cell.angle_gamma   90.00
#
_symmetry.space_group_name_H-M   'P 1'
#
loop_
_entity.id
_entity.type
_entity.pdbx_description
1 polymer ?
#
loop_
_entity_poly.entity_id
_entity_poly.type
_entity_poly.pdbx_seq_one_letter_code
_entity_poly.pdbx_strand_id
1 'polypeptide(L)'
;MRQTSVGLDNEIPVQRIGRAFAALIQDEPAVQQFWVRQHCGWVELWLLTEPIDRSIERHLYGTVSHLYEQFPEAAIRLHLINPRLYEAMDLETIIPQDAESVPLH
;
A
#
# COMPACT_ATOMS: atom_id res chain seq x y z
N MET A 1 -8.01 -32.46 -23.65
CA MET A 1 -8.67 -31.24 -24.17
C MET A 1 -7.98 -30.04 -23.56
N ARG A 2 -7.62 -29.09 -24.41
CA ARG A 2 -6.85 -27.87 -24.09
C ARG A 2 -7.69 -26.92 -23.25
N GLN A 3 -7.05 -26.23 -22.32
CA GLN A 3 -7.29 -24.80 -22.14
C GLN A 3 -5.95 -24.12 -21.81
N THR A 4 -5.28 -23.73 -22.89
CA THR A 4 -4.39 -22.58 -22.93
C THR A 4 -5.21 -21.33 -22.64
N SER A 5 -4.84 -20.57 -21.62
CA SER A 5 -5.14 -19.14 -21.53
C SER A 5 -3.80 -18.41 -21.52
N VAL A 6 -3.41 -17.93 -22.70
CA VAL A 6 -2.42 -16.86 -22.83
C VAL A 6 -3.22 -15.57 -22.80
N GLY A 7 -3.09 -14.82 -21.71
CA GLY A 7 -3.47 -13.42 -21.61
C GLY A 7 -2.23 -12.64 -21.17
N LEU A 8 -1.62 -11.93 -22.10
CA LEU A 8 -0.61 -10.92 -21.86
C LEU A 8 -1.33 -9.67 -21.36
N ASP A 9 -1.55 -9.54 -20.06
CA ASP A 9 -2.03 -8.29 -19.48
C ASP A 9 -0.86 -7.62 -18.76
N ASN A 10 -0.55 -6.40 -19.22
CA ASN A 10 0.56 -5.57 -18.79
C ASN A 10 0.31 -4.99 -17.37
N GLU A 11 -0.29 -5.77 -16.48
CA GLU A 11 -0.53 -5.35 -15.10
C GLU A 11 0.82 -5.18 -14.41
N ILE A 12 1.08 -3.96 -13.94
CA ILE A 12 2.22 -3.71 -13.07
C ILE A 12 2.01 -4.60 -11.83
N PRO A 13 2.90 -5.56 -11.54
CA PRO A 13 2.69 -6.44 -10.40
C PRO A 13 2.55 -5.60 -9.14
N VAL A 14 1.46 -5.78 -8.41
CA VAL A 14 1.14 -5.03 -7.19
C VAL A 14 2.32 -5.04 -6.20
N GLN A 15 3.05 -6.15 -6.15
CA GLN A 15 4.25 -6.32 -5.33
C GLN A 15 5.41 -5.40 -5.76
N ARG A 16 5.50 -5.03 -7.04
CA ARG A 16 6.52 -4.08 -7.54
C ARG A 16 6.23 -2.67 -7.03
N ILE A 17 4.96 -2.24 -7.05
CA ILE A 17 4.54 -0.94 -6.50
C ILE A 17 4.72 -0.94 -4.98
N GLY A 18 4.30 -2.02 -4.30
CA GLY A 18 4.53 -2.20 -2.87
C GLY A 18 6.00 -2.05 -2.49
N ARG A 19 6.91 -2.78 -3.15
CA ARG A 19 8.36 -2.67 -2.88
C ARG A 19 8.92 -1.28 -3.17
N ALA A 20 8.48 -0.63 -4.26
CA ALA A 20 8.93 0.71 -4.59
C ALA A 20 8.49 1.73 -3.52
N PHE A 21 7.27 1.60 -3.02
CA PHE A 21 6.77 2.46 -1.95
C PHE A 21 7.48 2.18 -0.62
N ALA A 22 7.66 0.91 -0.25
CA ALA A 22 8.39 0.52 0.96
C ALA A 22 9.80 1.13 0.98
N ALA A 23 10.52 1.13 -0.15
CA ALA A 23 11.84 1.75 -0.26
C ALA A 23 11.82 3.29 -0.05
N LEU A 24 10.71 3.96 -0.38
CA LEU A 24 10.57 5.41 -0.18
C LEU A 24 10.24 5.78 1.28
N ILE A 25 9.62 4.87 2.03
CA ILE A 25 9.18 5.12 3.42
C ILE A 25 9.99 4.33 4.46
N GLN A 26 11.04 3.62 4.06
CA GLN A 26 11.84 2.76 4.95
C GLN A 26 12.43 3.50 6.17
N ASP A 27 12.69 4.81 6.00
CA ASP A 27 13.24 5.69 7.04
C ASP A 27 12.16 6.47 7.80
N GLU A 28 10.87 6.21 7.56
CA GLU A 28 9.77 6.88 8.27
C GLU A 28 9.40 6.09 9.54
N PRO A 29 9.88 6.51 10.73
CA PRO A 29 9.70 5.74 11.97
C PRO A 29 8.23 5.63 12.40
N ALA A 30 7.36 6.49 11.89
CA ALA A 30 5.95 6.45 12.22
C ALA A 30 5.22 5.25 11.59
N VAL A 31 5.77 4.62 10.54
CA VAL A 31 5.17 3.46 9.87
C VAL A 31 5.62 2.18 10.57
N GLN A 32 4.65 1.45 11.13
CA GLN A 32 4.91 0.21 11.87
C GLN A 32 4.81 -1.02 10.97
N GLN A 33 3.80 -1.07 10.11
CA GLN A 33 3.54 -2.19 9.21
C GLN A 33 2.90 -1.69 7.91
N PHE A 34 3.09 -2.45 6.84
CA PHE A 34 2.64 -2.09 5.50
C PHE A 34 2.12 -3.32 4.75
N TRP A 35 0.97 -3.13 4.10
CA TRP A 35 0.36 -4.12 3.21
C TRP A 35 -0.02 -3.50 1.87
N VAL A 36 -0.03 -4.34 0.84
CA VAL A 36 -0.40 -3.96 -0.52
C VAL A 36 -1.50 -4.90 -1.03
N ARG A 37 -2.44 -4.36 -1.80
CA ARG A 37 -3.53 -5.14 -2.39
C ARG A 37 -3.93 -4.60 -3.75
N GLN A 38 -4.23 -5.47 -4.70
CA GLN A 38 -4.92 -5.11 -5.93
C GLN A 38 -6.44 -5.25 -5.72
N HIS A 39 -7.19 -4.18 -5.89
CA HIS A 39 -8.65 -4.21 -5.76
C HIS A 39 -9.35 -3.30 -6.78
N CYS A 40 -10.21 -3.87 -7.63
CA CYS A 40 -11.02 -3.14 -8.60
C CYS A 40 -10.22 -2.13 -9.48
N GLY A 41 -9.03 -2.51 -9.93
CA GLY A 41 -8.14 -1.66 -10.73
C GLY A 41 -7.29 -0.67 -9.94
N TRP A 42 -7.45 -0.63 -8.61
CA TRP A 42 -6.61 0.15 -7.71
C TRP A 42 -5.54 -0.72 -7.07
N VAL A 43 -4.39 -0.11 -6.82
CA VAL A 43 -3.37 -0.58 -5.89
C VAL A 43 -3.59 0.14 -4.57
N GLU A 44 -4.07 -0.59 -3.59
CA GLU A 44 -4.29 -0.07 -2.24
C GLU A 44 -3.03 -0.30 -1.40
N LEU A 45 -2.55 0.78 -0.79
CA LEU A 45 -1.43 0.82 0.14
C LEU A 45 -1.98 1.04 1.55
N TRP A 46 -1.82 0.07 2.43
CA TRP A 46 -2.36 0.10 3.79
C TRP A 46 -1.22 0.22 4.79
N LEU A 47 -1.13 1.34 5.50
CA LEU A 47 -0.08 1.57 6.49
C LEU A 47 -0.69 1.61 7.88
N LEU A 48 -0.15 0.76 8.75
CA LEU A 48 -0.32 0.92 10.18
C LEU A 48 0.70 1.94 10.67
N THR A 49 0.22 3.01 11.29
CA THR A 49 1.09 4.06 11.82
C THR A 49 0.88 4.24 13.31
N GLU A 50 1.90 4.77 13.99
CA GLU A 50 1.67 5.49 15.23
C GLU A 50 0.77 6.72 14.99
N PRO A 51 0.24 7.36 16.04
CA PRO A 51 -0.41 8.66 15.87
C PRO A 51 0.56 9.66 15.25
N ILE A 52 0.24 10.06 14.02
CA ILE A 52 1.02 11.01 13.25
C ILE A 52 0.36 12.39 13.28
N ASP A 53 1.17 13.43 13.09
CA ASP A 53 0.68 14.77 12.85
C ASP A 53 0.39 15.01 11.36
N ARG A 54 -0.15 16.20 11.06
CA ARG A 54 -0.49 16.61 9.70
C ARG A 54 0.74 16.74 8.77
N SER A 55 1.93 16.93 9.33
CA SER A 55 3.16 17.06 8.55
C SER A 55 3.59 15.69 8.03
N ILE A 56 3.61 14.68 8.89
CA ILE A 56 3.94 13.30 8.53
C ILE A 56 2.87 12.73 7.59
N GLU A 57 1.59 12.96 7.87
CA GLU A 57 0.50 12.56 6.97
C GLU A 57 0.69 13.14 5.56
N ARG A 58 0.97 14.45 5.48
CA ARG A 58 1.24 15.11 4.20
C ARG A 58 2.48 14.54 3.52
N HIS A 59 3.53 14.21 4.26
CA HIS A 59 4.73 13.59 3.72
C HIS A 59 4.41 12.25 3.07
N LEU A 60 3.70 11.35 3.78
CA LEU A 60 3.30 10.03 3.26
C LEU A 60 2.45 10.13 1.99
N TYR A 61 1.43 11.00 1.98
CA TYR A 61 0.64 11.26 0.77
C TYR A 61 1.48 11.88 -0.36
N GLY A 62 2.44 12.73 -0.02
CA GLY A 62 3.40 13.30 -0.96
C GLY A 62 4.25 12.23 -1.63
N THR A 63 4.73 11.25 -0.85
CA THR A 63 5.56 10.14 -1.32
C THR A 63 4.87 9.28 -2.37
N VAL A 64 3.54 9.14 -2.30
CA VAL A 64 2.75 8.46 -3.35
C VAL A 64 2.91 9.14 -4.72
N SER A 65 3.15 10.45 -4.76
CA SER A 65 3.39 11.17 -6.02
C SER A 65 4.62 10.65 -6.76
N HIS A 66 5.67 10.22 -6.05
CA HIS A 66 6.86 9.63 -6.65
C HIS A 66 6.61 8.25 -7.26
N LEU A 67 5.58 7.53 -6.82
CA LEU A 67 5.20 6.28 -7.47
C LEU A 67 4.63 6.52 -8.87
N TYR A 68 3.91 7.62 -9.09
CA TYR A 68 3.37 7.96 -10.41
C TYR A 68 4.47 8.30 -11.43
N GLU A 69 5.68 8.68 -10.99
CA GLU A 69 6.83 8.87 -11.88
C GLU A 69 7.31 7.52 -12.45
N GLN A 70 7.24 6.44 -11.66
CA GLN A 70 7.66 5.10 -12.04
C GLN A 70 6.52 4.26 -12.63
N PHE A 71 5.28 4.55 -12.25
CA PHE A 71 4.07 3.81 -12.56
C PHE A 71 2.95 4.78 -12.98
N PRO A 72 3.10 5.49 -14.11
CA PRO A 72 2.19 6.57 -14.50
C PRO A 72 0.74 6.11 -14.75
N GLU A 73 0.54 4.85 -15.07
CA GLU A 73 -0.77 4.26 -15.34
C GLU A 73 -1.40 3.60 -14.10
N ALA A 74 -0.67 3.49 -12.98
CA ALA A 74 -1.18 2.82 -11.79
C ALA A 74 -2.17 3.72 -11.05
N ALA A 75 -3.37 3.22 -10.75
CA ALA A 75 -4.30 3.91 -9.87
C ALA A 75 -3.98 3.55 -8.42
N ILE A 76 -3.35 4.47 -7.66
CA ILE A 76 -2.83 4.18 -6.31
C ILE A 76 -3.67 4.89 -5.25
N ARG A 77 -4.04 4.16 -4.19
CA ARG A 77 -4.76 4.69 -3.02
C ARG A 77 -4.01 4.39 -1.73
N LEU A 78 -3.83 5.40 -0.89
CA LEU A 78 -3.16 5.29 0.41
C LEU A 78 -4.18 5.32 1.54
N HIS A 79 -4.12 4.32 2.42
CA HIS A 79 -4.90 4.18 3.63
C HIS A 79 -3.96 4.25 4.85
N LEU A 80 -4.17 5.23 5.71
CA LEU A 80 -3.43 5.38 6.97
C LEU A 80 -4.32 4.92 8.13
N ILE A 81 -3.84 3.93 8.88
CA ILE A 81 -4.54 3.38 10.03
C ILE A 81 -3.83 3.86 11.28
N ASN A 82 -4.52 4.68 12.07
CA ASN A 82 -4.08 5.10 13.39
C ASN A 82 -4.87 4.33 14.46
N PRO A 83 -4.29 3.32 15.12
CA PRO A 83 -5.00 2.46 16.08
C PRO A 83 -5.65 3.21 17.23
N ARG A 84 -5.12 4.38 17.61
CA ARG A 84 -5.72 5.19 18.69
C ARG A 84 -7.07 5.80 18.32
N LEU A 85 -7.39 5.89 17.02
CA LEU A 85 -8.72 6.30 16.56
C LEU A 85 -9.69 5.12 16.45
N TYR A 86 -9.18 3.89 16.56
CA TYR A 86 -9.93 2.65 16.39
C TYR A 86 -9.93 1.81 17.68
N GLU A 87 -10.08 2.44 18.86
CA GLU A 87 -9.94 1.86 20.22
C GLU A 87 -10.70 0.53 20.51
N ALA A 88 -11.41 -0.05 19.55
CA ALA A 88 -12.06 -1.36 19.68
C ALA A 88 -12.08 -2.22 18.39
N MET A 89 -11.40 -1.84 17.30
CA MET A 89 -11.39 -2.63 16.05
C MET A 89 -10.09 -3.42 15.88
N ASP A 90 -10.25 -4.71 15.62
CA ASP A 90 -9.15 -5.62 15.32
C ASP A 90 -8.56 -5.27 13.94
N LEU A 91 -7.23 -5.27 13.83
CA LEU A 91 -6.54 -5.02 12.55
C LEU A 91 -6.98 -6.02 11.49
N GLU A 92 -7.33 -7.26 11.87
CA GLU A 92 -7.87 -8.28 10.97
C GLU A 92 -9.23 -7.90 10.34
N THR A 93 -9.93 -6.91 10.90
CA THR A 93 -11.18 -6.37 10.34
C THR A 93 -10.97 -5.12 9.50
N ILE A 94 -9.85 -4.42 9.68
CA ILE A 94 -9.50 -3.18 8.98
C ILE A 94 -8.70 -3.50 7.72
N ILE A 95 -7.69 -4.34 7.86
CA ILE A 95 -6.82 -4.76 6.76
C ILE A 95 -7.56 -5.84 5.97
N PRO A 96 -7.72 -5.68 4.64
CA PRO A 96 -8.32 -6.72 3.82
C PRO A 96 -7.55 -8.05 3.93
N GLN A 97 -8.26 -9.17 4.02
CA GLN A 97 -7.64 -10.50 4.20
C GLN A 97 -6.75 -10.95 3.05
N ASP A 98 -6.95 -10.39 1.85
CA ASP A 98 -6.17 -10.62 0.64
C ASP A 98 -5.05 -9.59 0.45
N ALA A 99 -4.81 -8.71 1.43
CA ALA A 99 -3.67 -7.80 1.40
C ALA A 99 -2.37 -8.53 1.78
N GLU A 100 -1.33 -8.33 0.98
CA GLU A 100 -0.02 -8.93 1.17
C GLU A 100 0.86 -8.03 2.02
N SER A 101 1.48 -8.58 3.07
CA SER A 101 2.46 -7.83 3.87
C SER A 101 3.72 -7.54 3.07
N VAL A 102 4.21 -6.30 3.13
CA VAL A 102 5.43 -5.87 2.49
C VAL A 102 6.46 -5.49 3.56
N PRO A 103 7.63 -6.15 3.61
CA PRO A 103 8.69 -5.79 4.53
C PRO A 103 9.19 -4.36 4.33
N LEU A 104 9.42 -3.64 5.43
CA LEU A 104 10.03 -2.31 5.44
C LEU A 104 11.57 -2.35 5.63
N HIS A 105 12.13 -3.54 5.90
CA HIS A 105 13.54 -3.83 6.15
C HIS A 105 13.97 -5.17 5.52
#